data_AF-A0A7Y2PY60-F1
#
_entry.id   AF-A0A7Y2PY60-F1
#
_cell.length_a   1.000
_cell.length_b   1.000
_cell.length_c   1.000
_cell.angle_alpha   90.00
_cell.angle_beta   90.00
_cell.angle_gamma   90.00
#
_symmetry.space_group_name_H-M   'P 1'
#
loop_
_entity.id
_entity.type
_entity.pdbx_description
1 polymer ?
#
loop_
_entity_poly.entity_id
_entity_poly.type
_entity_poly.pdbx_seq_one_letter_code
_entity_poly.pdbx_strand_id
1 'polypeptide(L)'
;MNTTIPMIKLIEAMNDQPIAFNKHYVFIGCGITGALMLSQLVYWTSRTKSNDGLIYKTQHDWTLETGLTRTEQETARKRLKELGFLTEIKKGVPCKIYFKVEREKLYKALIEYSETLDSSQYAENLQSSMQETYQLGCGKPASSAAGNLQSITENTTENTTDINLGASAPEQPKKFSAKKFLIENGVSKKTAQEFIDLKNKKRKTITDRSLKIIFNQAIEAQLSNERVFQIIVLRGWESFKAAWNWAETNMEIEKLENPKPIQPEQQNQSLINLPSKPKGFLGAAQ
;
A
#
# COMPACT_ATOMS: atom_id res chain seq x y z
N MET A 1 -32.01 16.81 22.26
CA MET A 1 -30.97 17.85 22.05
C MET A 1 -30.55 17.77 20.59
N ASN A 2 -30.66 18.88 19.85
CA ASN A 2 -30.51 18.93 18.39
C ASN A 2 -29.10 18.55 17.95
N THR A 3 -28.94 17.36 17.37
CA THR A 3 -27.69 16.89 16.77
C THR A 3 -27.66 17.19 15.28
N THR A 4 -27.69 18.47 14.92
CA THR A 4 -27.34 18.92 13.56
C THR A 4 -26.16 19.85 13.68
N ILE A 5 -25.01 19.30 14.05
CA ILE A 5 -23.72 19.97 13.81
C ILE A 5 -23.59 19.97 12.28
N PRO A 6 -23.62 21.13 11.60
CA PRO A 6 -23.44 21.16 10.15
C PRO A 6 -22.09 20.50 9.84
N MET A 7 -22.06 19.59 8.86
CA MET A 7 -20.92 18.71 8.58
C MET A 7 -19.55 19.41 8.56
N ILE A 8 -19.53 20.67 8.07
CA ILE A 8 -18.33 21.52 8.04
C ILE A 8 -17.79 21.82 9.46
N LYS A 9 -18.67 22.13 10.42
CA LYS A 9 -18.28 22.41 11.82
C LYS A 9 -17.73 21.19 12.55
N LEU A 10 -18.11 19.97 12.15
CA LEU A 10 -17.57 18.75 12.75
C LEU A 10 -16.11 18.53 12.34
N ILE A 11 -15.79 18.75 11.06
CA ILE A 11 -14.42 18.61 10.56
C ILE A 11 -13.50 19.65 11.20
N GLU A 12 -13.97 20.91 11.30
CA GLU A 12 -13.24 21.98 11.99
C GLU A 12 -12.98 21.61 13.46
N ALA A 13 -14.01 21.19 14.20
CA ALA A 13 -13.88 20.79 15.60
C ALA A 13 -12.97 19.57 15.80
N MET A 14 -12.94 18.60 14.87
CA MET A 14 -12.05 17.45 14.94
C MET A 14 -10.59 17.80 14.59
N ASN A 15 -10.37 18.87 13.80
CA ASN A 15 -9.06 19.36 13.43
C ASN A 15 -8.46 20.36 14.43
N ASP A 16 -9.16 20.68 15.53
CA ASP A 16 -8.68 21.63 16.55
C ASP A 16 -7.46 21.11 17.34
N GLN A 17 -7.17 19.80 17.31
CA GLN A 17 -6.02 19.19 18.01
C GLN A 17 -5.17 18.32 17.07
N PRO A 18 -4.55 18.90 16.03
CA PRO A 18 -3.72 18.14 15.11
C PRO A 18 -2.37 17.79 15.77
N ILE A 19 -1.90 16.57 15.55
CA ILE A 19 -0.56 16.17 16.00
C ILE A 19 0.46 16.43 14.90
N ALA A 20 1.39 17.34 15.18
CA ALA A 20 2.59 17.49 14.39
C ALA A 20 3.66 16.48 14.84
N PHE A 21 4.33 15.84 13.89
CA PHE A 21 5.48 14.98 14.15
C PHE A 21 6.63 15.31 13.20
N ASN A 22 7.86 14.98 13.61
CA ASN A 22 9.04 15.28 12.83
C ASN A 22 9.30 14.19 11.78
N LYS A 23 9.24 14.55 10.50
CA LYS A 23 9.53 13.63 9.38
C LYS A 23 10.96 13.07 9.38
N HIS A 24 11.94 13.79 9.96
CA HIS A 24 13.32 13.32 10.03
C HIS A 24 13.47 12.04 10.85
N TYR A 25 12.57 11.80 11.81
CA TYR A 25 12.55 10.54 12.55
C TYR A 25 12.20 9.34 11.67
N VAL A 26 11.44 9.54 10.59
CA VAL A 26 11.15 8.49 9.61
C VAL A 26 12.42 8.11 8.87
N PHE A 27 13.22 9.10 8.46
CA PHE A 27 14.44 8.88 7.66
C PHE A 27 15.59 8.26 8.46
N ILE A 28 15.68 8.50 9.77
CA ILE A 28 16.59 7.75 10.66
C ILE A 28 16.09 6.33 11.00
N GLY A 29 15.02 5.87 10.34
CA GLY A 29 14.55 4.49 10.38
C GLY A 29 13.45 4.18 11.40
N CYS A 30 12.86 5.17 12.08
CA CYS A 30 11.79 4.91 13.07
C CYS A 30 10.48 4.39 12.45
N GLY A 31 10.28 4.59 11.14
CA GLY A 31 8.98 4.40 10.49
C GLY A 31 7.96 5.46 10.93
N ILE A 32 6.78 5.47 10.30
CA ILE A 32 5.76 6.52 10.55
C ILE A 32 5.24 6.43 11.99
N THR A 33 4.87 5.24 12.46
CA THR A 33 4.32 5.03 13.80
C THR A 33 5.36 5.31 14.90
N GLY A 34 6.61 4.90 14.69
CA GLY A 34 7.73 5.23 15.58
C GLY A 34 8.07 6.71 15.61
N ALA A 35 8.08 7.38 14.46
CA ALA A 35 8.32 8.82 14.36
C ALA A 35 7.24 9.64 15.08
N LEU A 36 5.97 9.25 14.93
CA LEU A 36 4.85 9.87 15.64
C LEU A 36 4.99 9.72 17.15
N MET A 37 5.18 8.48 17.62
CA MET A 37 5.34 8.20 19.05
C MET A 37 6.57 8.89 19.65
N LEU A 38 7.70 8.90 18.93
CA LEU A 38 8.93 9.56 19.36
C LEU A 38 8.76 11.08 19.45
N SER A 39 8.08 11.70 18.48
CA SER A 39 7.80 13.14 18.52
C SER A 39 6.98 13.51 19.74
N GLN A 40 5.98 12.70 20.07
CA GLN A 40 5.16 12.90 21.26
C GLN A 40 5.96 12.69 22.56
N LEU A 41 6.85 11.69 22.60
CA LEU A 41 7.75 11.47 23.75
C LEU A 41 8.71 12.63 23.95
N VAL A 42 9.31 13.16 22.88
CA VAL A 42 10.21 14.34 22.95
C VAL A 42 9.44 15.56 23.45
N TYR A 43 8.23 15.79 22.93
CA TYR A 43 7.33 16.86 23.39
C TYR A 43 7.08 16.77 24.91
N TRP A 44 6.69 15.59 25.40
CA TRP A 44 6.43 15.37 26.83
C TRP A 44 7.69 15.44 27.69
N THR A 45 8.85 15.06 27.16
CA THR A 45 10.13 15.11 27.90
C THR A 45 10.46 16.54 28.29
N SER A 46 10.25 17.51 27.39
CA SER A 46 10.47 18.94 27.66
C SER A 46 9.52 19.56 28.68
N ARG A 47 8.36 18.94 28.90
CA ARG A 47 7.28 19.44 29.77
C ARG A 47 7.17 18.72 31.10
N THR A 48 7.95 17.65 31.28
CA THR A 48 7.95 16.87 32.51
C THR A 48 8.95 17.50 33.49
N LYS A 49 8.50 17.81 34.71
CA LYS A 49 9.34 18.38 35.78
C LYS A 49 10.25 17.36 36.48
N SER A 50 10.09 16.08 36.15
CA SER A 50 10.90 15.00 36.70
C SER A 50 12.34 15.12 36.21
N ASN A 51 13.29 15.19 37.15
CA ASN A 51 14.73 15.32 36.86
C ASN A 51 15.25 14.20 35.93
N ASP A 52 14.60 13.03 35.98
CA ASP A 52 15.01 11.84 35.23
C ASP A 52 14.43 11.77 33.80
N GLY A 53 13.55 12.70 33.42
CA GLY A 53 12.88 12.70 32.10
C GLY A 53 11.96 11.51 31.84
N LEU A 54 11.49 10.84 32.90
CA LEU A 54 10.59 9.68 32.81
C LEU A 54 9.15 10.10 32.58
N ILE A 55 8.54 9.54 31.54
CA ILE A 55 7.15 9.79 31.16
C ILE A 55 6.32 8.54 31.42
N TYR A 56 5.27 8.67 32.20
CA TYR A 56 4.27 7.63 32.35
C TYR A 56 3.07 7.93 31.45
N LYS A 57 2.67 6.93 30.65
CA LYS A 57 1.42 6.94 29.88
C LYS A 57 0.87 5.54 29.77
N THR A 58 -0.44 5.42 29.86
CA THR A 58 -1.14 4.16 29.58
C THR A 58 -1.27 3.95 28.07
N GLN A 59 -1.59 2.73 27.67
CA GLN A 59 -1.95 2.43 26.28
C GLN A 59 -3.17 3.23 25.82
N HIS A 60 -4.14 3.47 26.72
CA HIS A 60 -5.32 4.25 26.39
C HIS A 60 -4.94 5.71 26.12
N ASP A 61 -4.11 6.32 26.97
CA ASP A 61 -3.61 7.69 26.76
C ASP A 61 -2.87 7.81 25.42
N TRP A 62 -2.03 6.82 25.09
CA TRP A 62 -1.35 6.77 23.79
C TRP A 62 -2.33 6.69 22.62
N THR A 63 -3.42 5.94 22.75
CA THR A 63 -4.44 5.81 21.71
C THR A 63 -5.22 7.11 21.54
N LEU A 64 -5.60 7.75 22.64
CA LEU A 64 -6.33 9.02 22.64
C LEU A 64 -5.49 10.14 22.06
N GLU A 65 -4.20 10.18 22.37
CA GLU A 65 -3.29 11.16 21.79
C GLU A 65 -3.07 10.82 20.32
N THR A 66 -2.44 9.69 20.01
CA THR A 66 -1.85 9.45 18.68
C THR A 66 -2.76 8.79 17.67
N GLY A 67 -3.91 8.25 18.08
CA GLY A 67 -4.76 7.40 17.25
C GLY A 67 -4.17 6.02 16.93
N LEU A 68 -2.95 5.70 17.41
CA LEU A 68 -2.29 4.43 17.15
C LEU A 68 -3.01 3.28 17.85
N THR A 69 -3.25 2.20 17.12
CA THR A 69 -3.76 0.95 17.68
C THR A 69 -2.75 0.29 18.61
N ARG A 70 -3.20 -0.66 19.43
CA ARG A 70 -2.34 -1.42 20.33
C ARG A 70 -1.12 -2.04 19.63
N THR A 71 -1.33 -2.65 18.47
CA THR A 71 -0.27 -3.33 17.70
C THR A 71 0.72 -2.34 17.10
N GLU A 72 0.23 -1.18 16.64
CA GLU A 72 1.09 -0.11 16.12
C GLU A 72 1.94 0.52 17.23
N GLN A 73 1.36 0.71 18.43
CA GLN A 73 2.12 1.15 19.60
C GLN A 73 3.20 0.14 19.98
N GLU A 74 2.87 -1.16 20.02
CA GLU A 74 3.84 -2.22 20.31
C GLU A 74 4.98 -2.24 19.27
N THR A 75 4.65 -2.09 18.00
CA THR A 75 5.62 -2.04 16.89
C THR A 75 6.51 -0.79 16.99
N ALA A 76 5.92 0.38 17.24
CA ALA A 76 6.64 1.64 17.44
C ALA A 76 7.62 1.52 18.62
N ARG A 77 7.16 1.02 19.77
CA ARG A 77 8.01 0.82 20.95
C ARG A 77 9.16 -0.14 20.68
N LYS A 78 8.88 -1.28 20.03
CA LYS A 78 9.90 -2.25 19.65
C LYS A 78 10.96 -1.59 18.75
N ARG A 79 10.53 -0.88 17.72
CA ARG A 79 11.44 -0.21 16.77
C ARG A 79 12.29 0.86 17.44
N LEU A 80 11.71 1.70 18.29
CA LEU A 80 12.44 2.75 19.01
C LEU A 80 13.46 2.17 20.01
N LYS A 81 13.17 1.01 20.60
CA LYS A 81 14.12 0.29 21.46
C LYS A 81 15.26 -0.32 20.66
N GLU A 82 14.97 -0.92 19.51
CA GLU A 82 15.99 -1.48 18.61
C GLU A 82 16.97 -0.41 18.11
N LEU A 83 16.45 0.78 17.77
CA LEU A 83 17.26 1.95 17.42
C LEU A 83 17.98 2.58 18.62
N GLY A 84 17.64 2.16 19.84
CA GLY A 84 18.21 2.69 21.08
C GLY A 84 17.74 4.09 21.46
N PHE A 85 16.66 4.61 20.85
CA PHE A 85 16.10 5.94 21.13
C PHE A 85 15.16 5.94 22.35
N LEU A 86 14.67 4.78 22.75
CA LEU A 86 13.69 4.64 23.83
C LEU A 86 14.13 3.57 24.84
N THR A 87 14.10 3.95 26.12
CA THR A 87 14.22 3.03 27.25
C THR A 87 12.88 2.90 27.97
N GLU A 88 12.48 1.66 28.27
CA GLU A 88 11.26 1.33 29.02
C GLU A 88 11.62 0.82 30.41
N ILE A 89 11.03 1.42 31.45
CA ILE A 89 11.26 1.04 32.84
C ILE A 89 9.93 0.62 33.46
N LYS A 90 9.86 -0.63 33.95
CA LYS A 90 8.71 -1.14 34.69
C LYS A 90 8.90 -0.89 36.18
N LYS A 91 7.96 -0.18 36.82
CA LYS A 91 8.02 0.18 38.25
C LYS A 91 6.65 0.07 38.92
N GLY A 92 6.66 -0.29 40.20
CA GLY A 92 5.49 -0.27 41.09
C GLY A 92 4.54 -1.47 40.97
N VAL A 93 3.51 -1.45 41.82
CA VAL A 93 2.38 -2.39 41.83
C VAL A 93 1.09 -1.56 41.91
N PRO A 94 0.15 -1.68 40.95
CA PRO A 94 0.25 -2.44 39.70
C PRO A 94 1.39 -1.92 38.80
N CYS A 95 1.97 -2.81 38.00
CA CYS A 95 3.15 -2.50 37.19
C CYS A 95 2.87 -1.40 36.16
N LYS A 96 3.57 -0.27 36.29
CA LYS A 96 3.49 0.86 35.37
C LYS A 96 4.73 0.91 34.48
N ILE A 97 4.54 1.28 33.21
CA ILE A 97 5.62 1.43 32.23
C ILE A 97 5.95 2.92 32.11
N TYR A 98 7.20 3.26 32.39
CA TYR A 98 7.77 4.59 32.20
C TYR A 98 8.67 4.58 30.97
N PHE A 99 8.61 5.65 30.20
CA PHE A 99 9.36 5.86 28.97
C PHE A 99 10.43 6.93 29.21
N LYS A 100 11.64 6.68 28.71
CA LYS A 100 12.74 7.65 28.68
C LYS A 100 13.28 7.75 27.27
N VAL A 101 13.35 8.98 26.74
CA VAL A 101 14.01 9.24 25.45
C VAL A 101 15.52 9.34 25.68
N GLU A 102 16.29 8.52 24.96
CA GLU A 102 17.75 8.59 24.95
C GLU A 102 18.20 9.69 23.98
N ARG A 103 18.21 10.93 24.47
CA ARG A 103 18.42 12.12 23.65
C ARG A 103 19.77 12.13 22.95
N GLU A 104 20.82 11.70 23.64
CA GLU A 104 22.20 11.69 23.13
C GLU A 104 22.31 10.80 21.88
N LYS A 105 21.67 9.62 21.91
CA LYS A 105 21.63 8.71 20.77
C LYS A 105 20.78 9.26 19.63
N LEU A 106 19.65 9.88 19.95
CA LEU A 106 18.80 10.53 18.96
C LEU A 106 19.52 11.69 18.27
N TYR A 107 20.21 12.55 19.02
CA TYR A 107 20.99 13.66 18.46
C TYR A 107 22.10 13.16 17.55
N LYS A 108 22.85 12.13 17.96
CA LYS A 108 23.89 11.54 17.14
C LYS A 108 23.33 11.02 15.80
N ALA A 109 22.20 10.29 15.84
CA ALA A 109 21.57 9.77 14.62
C ALA A 109 21.07 10.89 13.68
N LEU A 110 20.59 12.00 14.24
CA LEU A 110 20.18 13.17 13.44
C LEU A 110 21.36 13.91 12.81
N ILE A 111 22.48 14.03 13.52
CA ILE A 111 23.72 14.63 12.98
C ILE A 111 24.24 13.79 11.82
N GLU A 112 24.38 12.48 12.04
CA GLU A 112 24.80 11.53 10.99
C GLU A 112 23.88 11.63 9.76
N TYR A 113 22.56 11.68 9.98
CA TYR A 113 21.61 11.89 8.90
C TYR A 113 21.80 13.23 8.19
N SER A 114 22.04 14.34 8.90
CA SER A 114 22.30 15.63 8.25
C SER A 114 23.59 15.64 7.42
N GLU A 115 24.65 14.96 7.87
CA GLU A 115 25.92 14.85 7.14
C GLU A 115 25.75 14.02 5.85
N THR A 116 24.88 13.00 5.88
CA THR A 116 24.53 12.24 4.66
C THR A 116 23.73 13.07 3.65
N LEU A 117 22.92 14.04 4.12
CA LEU A 117 22.20 14.95 3.23
C LEU A 117 23.16 15.92 2.52
N ASP A 118 24.14 16.47 3.24
CA ASP A 118 25.13 17.39 2.66
C ASP A 118 26.03 16.67 1.64
N SER A 119 26.37 15.40 1.88
CA SER A 119 27.13 14.57 0.94
C SER A 119 26.33 14.20 -0.33
N SER A 120 24.99 14.18 -0.24
CA SER A 120 24.10 13.81 -1.37
C SER A 120 23.86 14.94 -2.37
N GLN A 121 24.28 16.19 -2.10
CA GLN A 121 24.28 17.26 -3.11
C GLN A 121 25.25 16.99 -4.28
N TYR A 122 26.17 16.01 -4.14
CA TYR A 122 27.08 15.56 -5.20
C TYR A 122 26.90 14.09 -5.63
N ALA A 123 25.87 13.40 -5.14
CA ALA A 123 25.58 12.02 -5.52
C ALA A 123 24.07 11.82 -5.67
N GLU A 124 23.58 11.94 -6.91
CA GLU A 124 22.30 11.33 -7.31
C GLU A 124 22.31 9.84 -6.98
N ASN A 125 21.16 9.34 -6.50
CA ASN A 125 20.88 7.97 -6.05
C ASN A 125 21.45 7.55 -4.68
N LEU A 126 20.62 7.67 -3.64
CA LEU A 126 20.61 6.64 -2.59
C LEU A 126 19.36 5.77 -2.70
N GLN A 127 19.65 4.51 -3.00
CA GLN A 127 18.75 3.40 -3.20
C GLN A 127 17.87 3.13 -1.97
N SER A 128 16.63 2.73 -2.27
CA SER A 128 15.73 1.97 -1.41
C SER A 128 16.49 0.93 -0.58
N SER A 129 16.64 1.15 0.72
CA SER A 129 17.14 0.10 1.62
C SER A 129 16.11 -1.04 1.65
N MET A 130 16.54 -2.22 1.21
CA MET A 130 15.81 -3.47 1.38
C MET A 130 15.31 -3.60 2.82
N GLN A 131 14.01 -3.85 3.00
CA GLN A 131 13.47 -4.23 4.31
C GLN A 131 14.14 -5.53 4.76
N GLU A 132 14.96 -5.45 5.81
CA GLU A 132 15.40 -6.63 6.55
C GLU A 132 14.17 -7.35 7.10
N THR A 133 13.97 -8.57 6.61
CA THR A 133 13.03 -9.51 7.21
C THR A 133 13.70 -10.08 8.45
N TYR A 134 12.98 -9.97 9.56
CA TYR A 134 13.29 -10.55 10.86
C TYR A 134 13.76 -12.01 10.73
N GLN A 135 15.04 -12.26 10.98
CA GLN A 135 15.54 -13.61 11.20
C GLN A 135 15.06 -14.09 12.57
N LEU A 136 14.08 -14.99 12.59
CA LEU A 136 13.70 -15.70 13.81
C LEU A 136 14.73 -16.79 14.07
N GLY A 137 15.60 -16.53 15.04
CA GLY A 137 16.54 -17.53 15.58
C GLY A 137 15.77 -18.72 16.15
N CYS A 138 16.02 -19.90 15.58
CA CYS A 138 15.46 -21.16 16.01
C CYS A 138 16.12 -21.58 17.33
N GLY A 139 15.49 -21.27 18.47
CA GLY A 139 15.82 -21.88 19.75
C GLY A 139 15.36 -23.34 19.74
N LYS A 140 16.30 -24.28 19.84
CA LYS A 140 16.03 -25.71 19.99
C LYS A 140 15.11 -25.95 21.20
N PRO A 141 13.91 -26.56 21.06
CA PRO A 141 13.21 -27.15 22.18
C PRO A 141 13.62 -28.62 22.33
N ALA A 142 13.83 -29.03 23.57
CA ALA A 142 13.89 -30.42 23.97
C ALA A 142 12.54 -31.11 23.74
N SER A 143 12.61 -32.40 23.43
CA SER A 143 11.51 -33.33 23.16
C SER A 143 10.44 -33.40 24.27
N SER A 144 9.17 -33.35 23.91
CA SER A 144 8.28 -34.53 23.87
C SER A 144 6.80 -34.15 23.70
N ALA A 145 6.13 -34.94 22.85
CA ALA A 145 4.69 -35.23 22.77
C ALA A 145 3.66 -34.13 22.38
N ALA A 146 2.98 -34.45 21.27
CA ALA A 146 1.58 -34.18 20.91
C ALA A 146 1.17 -32.77 20.39
N GLY A 147 0.54 -32.78 19.20
CA GLY A 147 -0.31 -31.68 18.72
C GLY A 147 0.06 -31.15 17.33
N ASN A 148 -0.44 -31.84 16.31
CA ASN A 148 -0.28 -31.57 14.88
C ASN A 148 -0.74 -30.15 14.45
N LEU A 149 0.10 -29.38 13.74
CA LEU A 149 -0.27 -28.34 12.76
C LEU A 149 0.95 -28.04 11.86
N GLN A 150 1.04 -28.74 10.73
CA GLN A 150 2.10 -28.52 9.73
C GLN A 150 1.79 -27.31 8.85
N SER A 151 2.64 -26.30 8.96
CA SER A 151 2.96 -25.32 7.92
C SER A 151 3.58 -26.05 6.73
N ILE A 152 3.05 -25.85 5.52
CA ILE A 152 3.67 -26.33 4.28
C ILE A 152 3.91 -25.14 3.37
N THR A 153 5.12 -24.61 3.46
CA THR A 153 5.87 -24.05 2.33
C THR A 153 6.14 -25.16 1.33
N GLU A 154 5.71 -25.01 0.08
CA GLU A 154 6.41 -25.65 -1.04
C GLU A 154 6.04 -24.99 -2.38
N ASN A 155 7.08 -24.54 -3.09
CA ASN A 155 7.06 -24.28 -4.52
C ASN A 155 7.14 -25.63 -5.24
N THR A 156 6.31 -25.84 -6.26
CA THR A 156 6.57 -26.87 -7.27
C THR A 156 6.02 -26.40 -8.61
N THR A 157 6.94 -26.02 -9.50
CA THR A 157 6.75 -26.20 -10.94
C THR A 157 6.90 -27.68 -11.24
N GLU A 158 5.93 -28.27 -11.94
CA GLU A 158 6.18 -29.20 -13.05
C GLU A 158 4.87 -29.56 -13.78
N ASN A 159 5.05 -29.85 -15.06
CA ASN A 159 4.05 -29.97 -16.11
C ASN A 159 3.98 -31.45 -16.50
N THR A 160 2.82 -32.11 -16.48
CA THR A 160 2.64 -33.42 -17.15
C THR A 160 1.16 -33.65 -17.46
N THR A 161 0.88 -34.02 -18.72
CA THR A 161 -0.40 -34.48 -19.26
C THR A 161 -0.63 -35.98 -19.00
N ASP A 162 -1.89 -36.37 -19.17
CA ASP A 162 -2.38 -37.69 -19.64
C ASP A 162 -3.00 -38.71 -18.64
N ILE A 163 -4.36 -38.73 -18.68
CA ILE A 163 -5.36 -39.82 -18.78
C ILE A 163 -5.15 -41.16 -18.02
N ASN A 164 -6.03 -41.51 -17.05
CA ASN A 164 -7.23 -42.36 -17.21
C ASN A 164 -7.76 -42.99 -15.89
N LEU A 165 -9.09 -43.10 -15.84
CA LEU A 165 -10.02 -43.98 -15.11
C LEU A 165 -9.79 -44.39 -13.63
N GLY A 166 -10.75 -43.95 -12.80
CA GLY A 166 -11.62 -44.88 -12.05
C GLY A 166 -11.23 -45.27 -10.63
N ALA A 167 -11.82 -44.61 -9.62
CA ALA A 167 -12.47 -45.22 -8.43
C ALA A 167 -12.77 -44.15 -7.38
N SER A 168 -13.96 -44.23 -6.80
CA SER A 168 -14.53 -43.32 -5.81
C SER A 168 -13.88 -43.48 -4.42
N ALA A 169 -13.35 -42.39 -3.85
CA ALA A 169 -12.96 -42.24 -2.43
C ALA A 169 -12.77 -40.72 -2.09
N PRO A 170 -12.89 -40.31 -0.81
CA PRO A 170 -13.51 -39.03 -0.39
C PRO A 170 -12.67 -37.77 -0.68
N GLU A 171 -13.37 -36.68 -1.02
CA GLU A 171 -12.78 -35.40 -1.45
C GLU A 171 -11.90 -34.75 -0.37
N GLN A 172 -10.59 -34.80 -0.60
CA GLN A 172 -9.61 -33.91 0.04
C GLN A 172 -9.89 -32.44 -0.35
N PRO A 173 -9.64 -31.45 0.53
CA PRO A 173 -9.85 -30.04 0.19
C PRO A 173 -8.95 -29.66 -1.00
N LYS A 174 -9.58 -29.45 -2.16
CA LYS A 174 -8.92 -29.11 -3.42
C LYS A 174 -8.05 -27.86 -3.22
N LYS A 175 -6.72 -28.00 -3.28
CA LYS A 175 -5.79 -26.87 -3.28
C LYS A 175 -6.24 -25.87 -4.35
N PHE A 176 -6.56 -24.64 -3.95
CA PHE A 176 -7.05 -23.61 -4.86
C PHE A 176 -5.99 -23.27 -5.90
N SER A 177 -6.27 -23.56 -7.16
CA SER A 177 -5.40 -23.20 -8.28
C SER A 177 -5.98 -21.99 -9.00
N ALA A 178 -5.33 -20.83 -8.86
CA ALA A 178 -5.76 -19.58 -9.47
C ALA A 178 -5.89 -19.68 -11.00
N LYS A 179 -4.94 -20.36 -11.66
CA LYS A 179 -4.96 -20.56 -13.11
C LYS A 179 -6.18 -21.36 -13.56
N LYS A 180 -6.49 -22.44 -12.83
CA LYS A 180 -7.67 -23.28 -13.10
C LYS A 180 -8.96 -22.48 -12.90
N PHE A 181 -9.05 -21.72 -11.80
CA PHE A 181 -10.20 -20.91 -11.48
C PHE A 181 -10.47 -19.81 -12.53
N LEU A 182 -9.43 -19.16 -13.05
CA LEU A 182 -9.55 -18.15 -14.11
C LEU A 182 -10.07 -18.77 -15.42
N ILE A 183 -9.53 -19.93 -15.80
CA ILE A 183 -9.96 -20.64 -17.01
C ILE A 183 -11.41 -21.12 -16.91
N GLU A 184 -11.81 -21.66 -15.75
CA GLU A 184 -13.20 -22.07 -15.49
C GLU A 184 -14.19 -20.90 -15.58
N ASN A 185 -13.73 -19.67 -15.32
CA ASN A 185 -14.54 -18.45 -15.40
C ASN A 185 -14.36 -17.69 -16.72
N GLY A 186 -13.87 -18.34 -17.78
CA GLY A 186 -13.83 -17.79 -19.14
C GLY A 186 -12.66 -16.86 -19.44
N VAL A 187 -11.56 -16.94 -18.67
CA VAL A 187 -10.30 -16.25 -18.97
C VAL A 187 -9.37 -17.20 -19.73
N SER A 188 -8.73 -16.73 -20.79
CA SER A 188 -7.81 -17.51 -21.60
C SER A 188 -6.57 -17.94 -20.81
N LYS A 189 -5.99 -19.08 -21.18
CA LYS A 189 -4.77 -19.61 -20.53
C LYS A 189 -3.60 -18.62 -20.58
N LYS A 190 -3.52 -17.81 -21.64
CA LYS A 190 -2.49 -16.79 -21.85
C LYS A 190 -2.70 -15.62 -20.89
N THR A 191 -3.88 -15.00 -20.91
CA THR A 191 -4.23 -13.86 -20.05
C THR A 191 -4.16 -14.23 -18.56
N ALA A 192 -4.59 -15.45 -18.20
CA ALA A 192 -4.47 -15.96 -16.83
C ALA A 192 -3.00 -16.08 -16.37
N GLN A 193 -2.10 -16.52 -17.25
CA GLN A 193 -0.67 -16.59 -16.94
C GLN A 193 -0.08 -15.20 -16.76
N GLU A 194 -0.36 -14.28 -17.69
CA GLU A 194 0.13 -12.89 -17.61
C GLU A 194 -0.35 -12.16 -16.34
N PHE A 195 -1.59 -12.40 -15.91
CA PHE A 195 -2.11 -11.88 -14.64
C PHE A 195 -1.39 -12.49 -13.42
N ILE A 196 -1.11 -13.80 -13.44
CA ILE A 196 -0.36 -14.45 -12.37
C ILE A 196 1.06 -13.88 -12.29
N ASP A 197 1.72 -13.70 -13.43
CA ASP A 197 3.07 -13.13 -13.51
C ASP A 197 3.08 -11.68 -13.00
N LEU A 198 2.06 -10.88 -13.35
CA LEU A 198 1.86 -9.53 -12.84
C LEU A 198 1.71 -9.50 -11.31
N LYS A 199 0.91 -10.41 -10.75
CA LYS A 199 0.69 -10.54 -9.30
C LYS A 199 1.95 -10.99 -8.57
N ASN A 200 2.69 -11.95 -9.12
CA ASN A 200 3.96 -12.42 -8.59
C ASN A 200 5.02 -11.31 -8.61
N LYS A 201 5.12 -10.54 -9.72
CA LYS A 201 6.00 -9.37 -9.81
C LYS A 201 5.71 -8.32 -8.75
N LYS A 202 4.42 -8.13 -8.41
CA LYS A 202 3.96 -7.23 -7.34
C LYS A 202 3.99 -7.86 -5.94
N ARG A 203 4.42 -9.12 -5.81
CA ARG A 203 4.45 -9.90 -4.55
C ARG A 203 3.08 -9.95 -3.85
N LYS A 204 2.00 -10.12 -4.63
CA LYS A 204 0.63 -10.19 -4.13
C LYS A 204 0.08 -11.61 -4.22
N THR A 205 -0.56 -12.07 -3.16
CA THR A 205 -1.23 -13.37 -3.14
C THR A 205 -2.52 -13.32 -3.96
N ILE A 206 -2.75 -14.36 -4.74
CA ILE A 206 -3.99 -14.51 -5.51
C ILE A 206 -4.94 -15.37 -4.68
N THR A 207 -6.00 -14.74 -4.18
CA THR A 207 -7.01 -15.39 -3.34
C THR A 207 -8.32 -15.54 -4.12
N ASP A 208 -9.09 -16.60 -3.82
CA ASP A 208 -10.43 -16.82 -4.37
C ASP A 208 -11.34 -15.58 -4.24
N ARG A 209 -11.35 -14.96 -3.05
CA ARG A 209 -12.12 -13.75 -2.78
C ARG A 209 -11.72 -12.58 -3.70
N SER A 210 -10.43 -12.40 -3.96
CA SER A 210 -9.95 -11.33 -4.83
C SER A 210 -10.41 -11.50 -6.28
N LEU A 211 -10.43 -12.73 -6.79
CA LEU A 211 -10.91 -13.02 -8.15
C LEU A 211 -12.43 -12.86 -8.25
N LYS A 212 -13.18 -13.31 -7.24
CA LYS A 212 -14.64 -13.11 -7.17
C LYS A 212 -15.02 -11.62 -7.19
N ILE A 213 -14.27 -10.77 -6.50
CA ILE A 213 -14.50 -9.31 -6.54
C ILE A 213 -14.30 -8.78 -7.97
N ILE A 214 -13.23 -9.20 -8.66
CA ILE A 214 -12.96 -8.78 -10.04
C ILE A 214 -14.09 -9.23 -10.98
N PHE A 215 -14.57 -10.46 -10.86
CA PHE A 215 -15.68 -10.97 -11.67
C PHE A 215 -16.99 -10.21 -11.41
N ASN A 216 -17.32 -9.90 -10.15
CA ASN A 216 -18.49 -9.08 -9.84
C ASN A 216 -18.39 -7.68 -10.48
N GLN A 217 -17.19 -7.10 -10.47
CA GLN A 217 -16.96 -5.80 -11.11
C GLN A 217 -17.00 -5.87 -12.65
N ALA A 218 -16.63 -7.01 -13.25
CA ALA A 218 -16.78 -7.24 -14.68
C ALA A 218 -18.25 -7.25 -15.11
N ILE A 219 -19.11 -7.91 -14.31
CA ILE A 219 -20.57 -7.92 -14.51
C ILE A 219 -21.13 -6.49 -14.44
N GLU A 220 -20.73 -5.72 -13.42
CA GLU A 220 -21.17 -4.32 -13.26
C GLU A 220 -20.71 -3.43 -14.42
N ALA A 221 -19.51 -3.68 -14.96
CA ALA A 221 -18.97 -2.98 -16.13
C ALA A 221 -19.54 -3.48 -17.47
N GLN A 222 -20.37 -4.52 -17.47
CA GLN A 222 -20.89 -5.19 -18.68
C GLN A 222 -19.78 -5.67 -19.64
N LEU A 223 -18.63 -6.07 -19.08
CA LEU A 223 -17.50 -6.61 -19.84
C LEU A 223 -17.36 -8.11 -19.63
N SER A 224 -16.78 -8.79 -20.63
CA SER A 224 -16.37 -10.19 -20.45
C SER A 224 -15.20 -10.29 -19.46
N ASN A 225 -15.14 -11.41 -18.74
CA ASN A 225 -14.04 -11.68 -17.81
C ASN A 225 -12.69 -11.61 -18.54
N GLU A 226 -12.57 -12.18 -19.74
CA GLU A 226 -11.35 -12.08 -20.55
C GLU A 226 -10.92 -10.62 -20.76
N ARG A 227 -11.86 -9.77 -21.17
CA ARG A 227 -11.54 -8.37 -21.47
C ARG A 227 -11.08 -7.61 -20.24
N VAL A 228 -11.71 -7.84 -19.10
CA VAL A 228 -11.30 -7.23 -17.83
C VAL A 228 -9.87 -7.64 -17.47
N PHE A 229 -9.52 -8.93 -17.57
CA PHE A 229 -8.17 -9.36 -17.25
C PHE A 229 -7.12 -8.85 -18.25
N GLN A 230 -7.45 -8.72 -19.53
CA GLN A 230 -6.59 -8.05 -20.52
C GLN A 230 -6.31 -6.59 -20.13
N ILE A 231 -7.35 -5.83 -19.74
CA ILE A 231 -7.21 -4.43 -19.28
C ILE A 231 -6.31 -4.36 -18.04
N ILE A 232 -6.53 -5.26 -17.06
CA ILE A 232 -5.73 -5.32 -15.84
C ILE A 232 -4.26 -5.55 -16.18
N VAL A 233 -3.97 -6.53 -17.04
CA VAL A 233 -2.61 -6.87 -17.46
C VAL A 233 -1.95 -5.70 -18.18
N LEU A 234 -2.64 -5.13 -19.17
CA LEU A 234 -2.11 -4.04 -20.01
C LEU A 234 -1.81 -2.77 -19.20
N ARG A 235 -2.68 -2.41 -18.26
CA ARG A 235 -2.48 -1.25 -17.37
C ARG A 235 -1.63 -1.56 -16.13
N GLY A 236 -1.27 -2.84 -15.92
CA GLY A 236 -0.53 -3.28 -14.73
C GLY A 236 -1.30 -3.06 -13.42
N TRP A 237 -2.63 -3.13 -13.46
CA TRP A 237 -3.49 -2.96 -12.30
C TRP A 237 -3.50 -4.19 -11.39
N GLU A 238 -3.85 -4.01 -10.12
CA GLU A 238 -3.94 -5.13 -9.16
C GLU A 238 -5.36 -5.73 -9.09
N SER A 239 -6.37 -4.93 -9.42
CA SER A 239 -7.79 -5.28 -9.37
C SER A 239 -8.51 -4.52 -10.48
N PHE A 240 -9.82 -4.71 -10.57
CA PHE A 240 -10.70 -3.96 -11.45
C PHE A 240 -11.89 -3.42 -10.67
N LYS A 241 -12.38 -2.24 -11.04
CA LYS A 241 -13.64 -1.65 -10.58
C LYS A 241 -14.37 -1.05 -11.77
N ALA A 242 -15.69 -1.20 -11.82
CA ALA A 242 -16.51 -0.70 -12.93
C ALA A 242 -16.45 0.82 -13.05
N ALA A 243 -16.32 1.53 -11.93
CA ALA A 243 -16.22 2.99 -11.88
C ALA A 243 -14.85 3.58 -12.33
N TRP A 244 -13.86 2.75 -12.67
CA TRP A 244 -12.56 3.24 -13.12
C TRP A 244 -12.58 3.67 -14.60
N ASN A 245 -11.65 4.52 -15.00
CA ASN A 245 -11.51 4.95 -16.40
C ASN A 245 -10.84 3.85 -17.25
N TRP A 246 -11.56 2.77 -17.54
CA TRP A 246 -11.08 1.66 -18.37
C TRP A 246 -11.53 1.74 -19.84
N ALA A 247 -12.47 2.62 -20.17
CA ALA A 247 -13.10 2.70 -21.51
C ALA A 247 -12.08 2.98 -22.63
N GLU A 248 -11.13 3.89 -22.40
CA GLU A 248 -10.06 4.18 -23.37
C GLU A 248 -9.19 2.96 -23.67
N THR A 249 -8.85 2.20 -22.63
CA THR A 249 -8.04 0.98 -22.77
C THR A 249 -8.82 -0.11 -23.50
N ASN A 250 -10.12 -0.22 -23.21
CA ASN A 250 -10.97 -1.16 -23.90
C ASN A 250 -11.02 -0.87 -25.41
N MET A 251 -11.16 0.41 -25.80
CA MET A 251 -11.11 0.80 -27.21
C MET A 251 -9.75 0.52 -27.86
N GLU A 252 -8.65 0.69 -27.14
CA GLU A 252 -7.30 0.35 -27.63
C GLU A 252 -7.16 -1.16 -27.90
N ILE A 253 -7.65 -2.00 -26.99
CA ILE A 253 -7.66 -3.47 -27.15
C ILE A 253 -8.56 -3.87 -28.33
N GLU A 254 -9.74 -3.25 -28.49
CA GLU A 254 -10.63 -3.51 -29.65
C GLU A 254 -9.96 -3.19 -30.98
N LYS A 255 -9.20 -2.08 -31.06
CA LYS A 255 -8.45 -1.71 -32.27
C LYS A 255 -7.32 -2.70 -32.59
N LEU A 256 -6.70 -3.28 -31.57
CA LEU A 256 -5.63 -4.27 -31.73
C LEU A 256 -6.17 -5.65 -32.15
N GLU A 257 -7.33 -6.06 -31.64
CA GLU A 257 -7.96 -7.34 -31.98
C GLU A 257 -8.69 -7.31 -33.33
N ASN A 258 -9.27 -6.17 -33.71
CA ASN A 258 -9.94 -5.97 -34.99
C ASN A 258 -9.31 -4.80 -35.76
N PRO A 259 -8.22 -5.03 -36.51
CA PRO A 259 -7.67 -4.01 -37.39
C PRO A 259 -8.64 -3.80 -38.56
N LYS A 260 -9.61 -2.89 -38.41
CA LYS A 260 -10.39 -2.42 -39.56
C LYS A 260 -9.43 -1.74 -40.55
N PRO A 261 -9.49 -2.06 -41.85
CA PRO A 261 -8.74 -1.32 -42.85
C PRO A 261 -9.19 0.14 -42.82
N ILE A 262 -8.21 1.04 -42.75
CA ILE A 262 -8.39 2.48 -42.74
C ILE A 262 -9.04 2.87 -44.08
N GLN A 263 -10.30 3.32 -44.04
CA GLN A 263 -10.83 4.21 -45.08
C GLN A 263 -10.74 5.64 -44.54
N PRO A 264 -10.03 6.54 -45.21
CA PRO A 264 -9.93 7.93 -44.78
C PRO A 264 -11.14 8.68 -45.33
N GLU A 265 -12.12 8.99 -44.50
CA GLU A 265 -13.09 10.04 -44.87
C GLU A 265 -13.65 10.78 -43.65
N GLN A 266 -13.49 12.10 -43.72
CA GLN A 266 -14.23 13.16 -43.03
C GLN A 266 -13.75 13.61 -41.63
N GLN A 267 -12.53 14.17 -41.59
CA GLN A 267 -12.32 15.44 -40.88
C GLN A 267 -12.48 16.58 -41.89
N ASN A 268 -13.72 16.98 -42.16
CA ASN A 268 -13.98 18.27 -42.78
C ASN A 268 -15.38 18.74 -42.41
N GLN A 269 -15.51 19.44 -41.28
CA GLN A 269 -16.52 20.48 -41.07
C GLN A 269 -16.37 21.10 -39.67
N SER A 270 -15.57 22.16 -39.59
CA SER A 270 -15.90 23.34 -38.78
C SER A 270 -15.04 24.52 -39.23
N LEU A 271 -15.19 24.92 -40.50
CA LEU A 271 -14.90 26.29 -40.91
C LEU A 271 -16.04 27.17 -40.38
N ILE A 272 -15.85 27.70 -39.17
CA ILE A 272 -16.72 28.75 -38.65
C ILE A 272 -16.35 30.04 -39.38
N ASN A 273 -17.30 30.49 -40.20
CA ASN A 273 -17.34 31.77 -40.89
C ASN A 273 -16.97 32.94 -39.95
N LEU A 274 -15.98 33.73 -40.35
CA LEU A 274 -15.77 35.08 -39.81
C LEU A 274 -16.23 36.09 -40.87
N PRO A 275 -17.14 37.04 -40.55
CA PRO A 275 -17.67 37.96 -41.54
C PRO A 275 -16.62 38.98 -42.01
N SER A 276 -16.70 39.27 -43.30
CA SER A 276 -15.90 40.23 -44.08
C SER A 276 -15.88 41.64 -43.46
N LYS A 277 -14.69 42.22 -43.31
CA LYS A 277 -14.50 43.65 -43.04
C LYS A 277 -14.44 44.42 -44.38
N PRO A 278 -15.12 45.57 -44.53
CA PRO A 278 -15.25 46.24 -45.81
C PRO A 278 -13.95 46.94 -46.27
N LYS A 279 -13.77 46.97 -47.59
CA LYS A 279 -12.71 47.70 -48.31
C LYS A 279 -13.01 49.20 -48.37
N GLY A 280 -12.00 50.00 -48.08
CA GLY A 280 -11.89 51.42 -48.41
C GLY A 280 -10.63 51.95 -47.70
N PHE A 281 -9.82 52.86 -48.23
CA PHE A 281 -9.66 53.45 -49.55
C PHE A 281 -8.27 54.14 -49.48
N LEU A 282 -7.67 54.41 -50.64
CA LEU A 282 -6.32 54.92 -50.92
C LEU A 282 -5.77 56.11 -50.09
N GLY A 283 -4.43 56.22 -50.07
CA GLY A 283 -3.68 57.49 -50.17
C GLY A 283 -2.69 57.72 -49.02
N ALA A 284 -1.37 57.54 -49.18
CA ALA A 284 -0.37 58.41 -49.84
C ALA A 284 0.27 59.43 -48.86
N ALA A 285 1.62 59.47 -48.87
CA ALA A 285 2.57 60.57 -48.59
C ALA A 285 2.09 61.74 -47.71
N GLN A 286 2.76 62.12 -46.62
CA GLN A 286 4.16 62.53 -46.45
C GLN A 286 4.56 62.40 -44.97
#